data_AF-A0A4Q5Z543-F1
#
_entry.id   AF-A0A4Q5Z543-F1
#
_cell.length_a   1.000
_cell.length_b   1.000
_cell.length_c   1.000
_cell.angle_alpha   90.00
_cell.angle_beta   90.00
_cell.angle_gamma   90.00
#
_symmetry.space_group_name_H-M   'P 1'
#
loop_
_entity.id
_entity.type
_entity.pdbx_description
1 polymer ?
#
loop_
_entity_poly.entity_id
_entity_poly.type
_entity_poly.pdbx_seq_one_letter_code
_entity_poly.pdbx_strand_id
1 'polypeptide(L)'
;MSSVVSANGTERARIFETVLSSPGMSETCKIVLNPSRQTILLLSRMIEQGMEARENGAGDELLSHLPAESVNEVKSVLDEMLKKSGLVDFYGRLKTL
;
A
#
# COMPACT_ATOMS: atom_id res chain seq x y z
N MET A 1 -15.59 -6.98 30.95
CA MET A 1 -14.72 -8.12 30.57
C MET A 1 -14.24 -7.86 29.16
N SER A 2 -13.01 -7.35 29.00
CA SER A 2 -12.54 -6.64 27.79
C SER A 2 -11.24 -7.23 27.23
N SER A 3 -11.08 -8.56 27.24
CA SER A 3 -9.76 -9.18 27.03
C SER A 3 -9.63 -10.19 25.88
N VAL A 4 -10.56 -10.22 24.92
CA VAL A 4 -10.51 -11.19 23.79
C VAL A 4 -10.13 -10.56 22.44
N VAL A 5 -10.09 -9.23 22.32
CA VAL A 5 -9.83 -8.56 21.02
C VAL A 5 -8.33 -8.36 20.69
N SER A 6 -7.40 -8.63 21.62
CA SER A 6 -5.98 -8.26 21.43
C SER A 6 -5.03 -9.41 21.02
N ALA A 7 -5.50 -10.66 20.87
CA ALA A 7 -4.61 -11.80 20.58
C ALA A 7 -4.46 -12.07 19.06
N ASN A 8 -5.56 -12.02 18.31
CA ASN A 8 -5.57 -12.40 16.88
C ASN A 8 -4.94 -11.35 15.96
N GLY A 9 -5.01 -10.06 16.32
CA GLY A 9 -4.40 -8.96 15.54
C GLY A 9 -2.89 -9.07 15.48
N THR A 10 -2.26 -9.26 16.65
CA THR A 10 -0.82 -9.48 16.80
C THR A 10 -0.32 -10.78 16.15
N GLU A 11 -1.11 -11.86 16.18
CA GLU A 11 -0.73 -13.10 15.51
C GLU A 11 -0.74 -12.95 13.98
N ARG A 12 -1.76 -12.31 13.43
CA ARG A 12 -1.86 -12.02 11.99
C ARG A 12 -0.72 -11.13 11.50
N ALA A 13 -0.38 -10.08 12.27
CA ALA A 13 0.75 -9.22 11.96
C ALA A 13 2.08 -10.00 11.92
N ARG A 14 2.35 -10.84 12.92
CA ARG A 14 3.57 -11.68 12.96
C ARG A 14 3.66 -12.66 11.80
N ILE A 15 2.54 -13.30 11.43
CA ILE A 15 2.50 -14.19 10.27
C ILE A 15 2.84 -13.40 9.00
N PHE A 16 2.29 -12.19 8.86
CA PHE A 16 2.54 -11.35 7.70
C PHE A 16 4.00 -10.88 7.62
N GLU A 17 4.58 -10.43 8.73
CA GLU A 17 6.02 -10.10 8.82
C GLU A 17 6.90 -11.30 8.44
N THR A 18 6.53 -12.50 8.89
CA THR A 18 7.26 -13.75 8.55
C THR A 18 7.15 -14.08 7.07
N VAL A 19 5.96 -13.90 6.47
CA VAL A 19 5.76 -14.10 5.04
C VAL A 19 6.59 -13.09 4.24
N LEU A 20 6.54 -11.80 4.60
CA LEU A 20 7.29 -10.75 3.90
C LEU A 20 8.82 -10.87 4.04
N SER A 21 9.30 -11.50 5.11
CA SER A 21 10.73 -11.81 5.32
C SER A 21 11.17 -13.17 4.75
N SER A 22 10.26 -13.91 4.12
CA SER A 22 10.59 -15.19 3.51
C SER A 22 11.50 -15.02 2.29
N PRO A 23 12.42 -15.97 2.03
CA PRO A 23 13.26 -15.94 0.84
C PRO A 23 12.43 -15.80 -0.44
N GLY A 24 12.88 -14.96 -1.37
CA GLY A 24 12.19 -14.70 -2.63
C GLY A 24 11.22 -13.50 -2.62
N MET A 25 10.79 -13.01 -1.45
CA MET A 25 9.85 -11.89 -1.38
C MET A 25 10.46 -10.53 -1.70
N SER A 26 11.79 -10.41 -1.67
CA SER A 26 12.53 -9.23 -2.12
C SER A 26 12.96 -9.30 -3.59
N GLU A 27 12.58 -10.36 -4.31
CA GLU A 27 12.92 -10.52 -5.73
C GLU A 27 12.06 -9.63 -6.61
N THR A 28 12.68 -8.99 -7.59
CA THR A 28 11.97 -8.13 -8.54
C THR A 28 11.14 -8.98 -9.51
N CYS A 29 9.83 -8.75 -9.55
CA CYS A 29 8.92 -9.42 -10.49
C CYS A 29 8.59 -8.52 -11.69
N LYS A 30 8.58 -9.08 -12.91
CA LYS A 30 8.09 -8.37 -14.10
C LYS A 30 6.57 -8.46 -14.18
N ILE A 31 5.90 -7.31 -14.05
CA ILE A 31 4.43 -7.19 -14.15
C ILE A 31 4.07 -6.36 -15.38
N VAL A 32 3.20 -6.88 -16.25
CA VAL A 32 2.67 -6.17 -17.42
C VAL A 32 1.16 -5.96 -17.24
N LEU A 33 0.73 -4.70 -17.17
CA LEU A 33 -0.66 -4.32 -16.93
C LEU A 33 -1.08 -3.26 -17.95
N ASN A 34 -2.27 -3.42 -18.54
CA ASN A 34 -2.89 -2.46 -19.47
C ASN A 34 -4.25 -1.93 -18.96
N PRO A 35 -4.34 -1.37 -17.74
CA PRO A 35 -5.58 -0.84 -17.18
C PRO A 35 -5.98 0.50 -17.83
N SER A 36 -7.24 0.88 -17.70
CA SER A 36 -7.73 2.19 -18.15
C SER A 36 -7.17 3.34 -17.29
N ARG A 37 -7.16 4.57 -17.83
CA ARG A 37 -6.77 5.78 -17.06
C ARG A 37 -7.62 5.95 -15.79
N GLN A 38 -8.91 5.63 -15.87
CA GLN A 38 -9.82 5.64 -14.72
C GLN A 38 -9.37 4.65 -13.64
N THR A 39 -9.03 3.42 -14.04
CA THR A 39 -8.55 2.39 -13.12
C THR A 39 -7.25 2.81 -12.44
N ILE A 40 -6.30 3.39 -13.18
CA ILE A 40 -5.04 3.89 -12.59
C ILE A 40 -5.32 5.00 -11.58
N LEU A 41 -6.19 5.96 -11.89
CA LEU A 41 -6.53 7.03 -10.96
C LEU A 41 -7.18 6.51 -9.68
N LEU A 42 -8.15 5.60 -9.80
CA LEU A 42 -8.83 5.01 -8.65
C LEU A 42 -7.86 4.20 -7.80
N LEU A 43 -7.05 3.35 -8.41
CA LEU A 43 -6.04 2.56 -7.71
C LEU A 43 -5.03 3.47 -7.00
N SER A 44 -4.61 4.54 -7.66
CA SER A 44 -3.69 5.53 -7.08
C SER A 44 -4.27 6.14 -5.81
N ARG A 45 -5.55 6.51 -5.84
CA ARG A 45 -6.24 7.07 -4.68
C ARG A 45 -6.41 6.06 -3.55
N MET A 46 -6.75 4.82 -3.88
CA MET A 46 -6.93 3.76 -2.88
C MET A 46 -5.62 3.43 -2.16
N ILE A 47 -4.50 3.36 -2.89
CA ILE A 47 -3.18 3.11 -2.30
C ILE A 47 -2.82 4.24 -1.34
N GLU A 48 -2.95 5.50 -1.76
CA GLU A 48 -2.64 6.65 -0.89
C GLU A 48 -3.52 6.70 0.35
N GLN A 49 -4.82 6.45 0.22
CA GLN A 49 -5.71 6.40 1.38
C GLN A 49 -5.32 5.29 2.35
N GLY A 50 -4.92 4.11 1.85
CA GLY A 50 -4.41 3.03 2.71
C GLY A 50 -3.13 3.44 3.46
N MET A 51 -2.28 4.23 2.81
CA MET A 51 -1.05 4.74 3.40
C MET A 51 -1.27 5.86 4.42
N GLU A 52 -2.17 6.79 4.12
CA GLU A 52 -2.61 7.83 5.07
C GLU A 52 -3.28 7.18 6.30
N ALA A 53 -4.09 6.13 6.10
CA ALA A 53 -4.72 5.40 7.19
C ALA A 53 -3.70 4.71 8.10
N ARG A 54 -2.60 4.20 7.54
CA ARG A 54 -1.45 3.67 8.30
C ARG A 54 -0.82 4.76 9.16
N GLU A 55 -0.52 5.92 8.59
CA GLU A 55 0.13 7.03 9.31
C GLU A 55 -0.74 7.59 10.44
N ASN A 56 -2.06 7.63 10.24
CA ASN A 56 -3.01 8.14 11.21
C ASN A 56 -3.46 7.12 12.27
N GLY A 57 -2.94 5.89 12.24
CA GLY A 57 -3.33 4.81 13.17
C GLY A 57 -4.80 4.39 13.07
N ALA A 58 -5.49 4.78 11.99
CA ALA A 58 -6.91 4.52 11.73
C ALA A 58 -7.10 3.36 10.72
N GLY A 59 -6.01 2.78 10.23
CA GLY A 59 -6.00 1.70 9.24
C GLY A 59 -6.05 0.30 9.85
N ASP A 60 -6.04 -0.71 8.96
CA ASP A 60 -5.88 -2.11 9.34
C ASP A 60 -4.61 -2.27 10.19
N GLU A 61 -4.72 -3.03 11.28
CA GLU A 61 -3.61 -3.37 12.18
C GLU A 61 -2.46 -4.02 11.40
N LEU A 62 -2.75 -4.67 10.26
CA LEU A 62 -1.72 -5.18 9.36
C LEU A 62 -0.83 -4.09 8.74
N LEU A 63 -1.43 -2.98 8.33
CA LEU A 63 -0.71 -1.89 7.65
C LEU A 63 0.22 -1.15 8.63
N SER A 64 -0.16 -1.06 9.91
CA SER A 64 0.67 -0.41 10.93
C SER A 64 1.97 -1.17 11.23
N HIS A 65 2.00 -2.49 11.00
CA HIS A 65 3.18 -3.34 11.20
C HIS A 65 4.11 -3.43 9.97
N LEU A 66 3.72 -2.84 8.83
CA LEU A 66 4.57 -2.88 7.64
C LEU A 66 5.88 -2.08 7.84
N PRO A 67 7.03 -2.59 7.38
CA PRO A 67 8.28 -1.84 7.37
C PRO A 67 8.16 -0.54 6.56
N ALA A 68 8.87 0.50 6.99
CA ALA A 68 8.89 1.78 6.27
C ALA A 68 9.44 1.64 4.84
N GLU A 69 10.38 0.72 4.63
CA GLU A 69 10.95 0.42 3.31
C GLU A 69 9.89 -0.10 2.34
N SER A 70 9.10 -1.10 2.74
CA SER A 70 8.00 -1.65 1.92
C SER A 70 6.98 -0.57 1.55
N VAL A 71 6.72 0.39 2.45
CA VAL A 71 5.83 1.51 2.15
C VAL A 71 6.43 2.46 1.12
N ASN A 72 7.74 2.71 1.17
CA ASN A 72 8.42 3.53 0.16
C ASN A 72 8.46 2.84 -1.20
N GLU A 73 8.63 1.52 -1.25
CA GLU A 73 8.52 0.76 -2.50
C GLU A 73 7.12 0.89 -3.11
N VAL A 74 6.06 0.79 -2.30
CA VAL A 74 4.68 1.00 -2.77
C VAL A 74 4.47 2.43 -3.28
N LYS A 75 5.05 3.47 -2.64
CA LYS A 75 5.05 4.85 -3.18
C LYS A 75 5.72 4.91 -4.55
N SER A 76 6.88 4.28 -4.69
CA SER A 76 7.62 4.25 -5.95
C SER A 76 6.82 3.58 -7.07
N VAL A 77 6.12 2.48 -6.77
CA VAL A 77 5.24 1.80 -7.74
C VAL A 77 4.09 2.73 -8.16
N LEU A 78 3.47 3.41 -7.21
CA LEU A 78 2.40 4.37 -7.48
C LEU A 78 2.87 5.51 -8.40
N ASP A 79 4.02 6.11 -8.10
CA ASP A 79 4.63 7.17 -8.92
C ASP A 79 4.92 6.68 -10.34
N GLU A 80 5.45 5.46 -10.49
CA GLU A 80 5.66 4.85 -11.80
C GLU A 80 4.36 4.63 -12.58
N MET A 81 3.29 4.17 -11.93
CA MET A 81 1.99 3.96 -12.58
C MET A 81 1.40 5.27 -13.09
N LEU A 82 1.46 6.34 -12.28
CA LEU A 82 1.01 7.67 -12.67
C LEU A 82 1.87 8.26 -13.80
N LYS A 83 3.19 8.05 -13.75
CA LYS A 83 4.13 8.51 -14.78
C LYS A 83 3.90 7.78 -16.11
N LYS A 84 3.82 6.44 -16.09
CA LYS A 84 3.60 5.62 -17.30
C LYS A 84 2.24 5.86 -17.95
N SER A 85 1.25 6.30 -17.18
CA SER A 85 -0.09 6.62 -17.69
C SER A 85 -0.30 8.08 -18.08
N GLY A 86 0.72 8.94 -17.90
CA GLY A 86 0.61 10.37 -18.18
C GLY A 86 -0.46 11.07 -17.34
N LEU A 87 -0.63 10.64 -16.08
CA LEU A 87 -1.66 11.13 -15.17
C LEU A 87 -1.11 11.91 -13.97
N VAL A 88 0.21 12.05 -13.84
CA VAL A 88 0.86 12.74 -12.70
C VAL A 88 0.25 14.12 -12.44
N ASP A 89 0.26 15.01 -13.43
CA ASP A 89 -0.24 16.38 -13.25
C ASP A 89 -1.74 16.43 -12.98
N PHE A 90 -2.51 15.59 -13.68
CA PHE A 90 -3.97 15.53 -13.52
C PHE A 90 -4.34 15.04 -12.11
N TYR A 91 -3.68 13.98 -11.65
CA TYR A 91 -3.88 13.42 -10.33
C TYR A 91 -3.46 14.41 -9.23
N GLY A 92 -2.33 15.11 -9.41
CA GLY A 92 -1.90 16.17 -8.50
C GLY A 92 -2.94 17.28 -8.35
N ARG A 93 -3.50 17.77 -9.47
CA ARG A 93 -4.59 18.77 -9.44
C ARG A 93 -5.85 18.24 -8.77
N LEU A 94 -6.17 16.97 -8.97
CA LEU A 94 -7.35 16.35 -8.37
C LEU A 94 -7.28 16.32 -6.83
N LYS A 95 -6.08 16.18 -6.26
CA LYS A 95 -5.89 16.20 -4.79
C LYS A 95 -6.02 17.57 -4.15
N THR A 96 -5.81 18.63 -4.94
CA THR A 96 -5.90 20.01 -4.46
C THR A 96 -7.34 20.57 -4.51
N LEU A 97 -8.28 19.78 -5.03
CA LEU A 97 -9.72 20.04 -4.99
C LEU A 97 -10.31 19.51 -3.69
#